data_AF-A0A1G2XG76-F1
#
_entry.id   AF-A0A1G2XG76-F1
#
_cell.length_a   1.000
_cell.length_b   1.000
_cell.length_c   1.000
_cell.angle_alpha   90.00
_cell.angle_beta   90.00
_cell.angle_gamma   90.00
#
_symmetry.space_group_name_H-M   'P 1'
#
loop_
_entity.id
_entity.type
_entity.pdbx_description
1 polymer ?
#
loop_
_entity_poly.entity_id
_entity_poly.type
_entity_poly.pdbx_seq_one_letter_code
_entity_poly.pdbx_strand_id
1 'polypeptide(L)'
;MKSFLKNYEKKILTAFLVIAIVAIGASQATILGTAADYAVLGSSTVTNTGSTVIYGDLGVSPGLAITGFPPGIVNGTMHAGDADAILAQSDITAAYNGLTNMPATQNLSGTDLGGLTLISGVYYFDTSAQLTGILKLDAQGNNNAYWVFQIGSTLTTSPDSTLHSSVQLINAGSNNGSDVGVFWAVGSSATIGVGTEFEGNILALASVTVNTGATIWNGRALAQTGAVTLDTNVISNVCPLPNGGPGFSGGLKFDTDGTTIVPIPEPATLCLLGFGVLSLVRRKK
;
A
#
# COMPACT_ATOMS: atom_id res chain seq x y z
N MET A 1 -0.15 -9.65 -55.66
CA MET A 1 -0.74 -10.26 -54.45
C MET A 1 0.26 -10.42 -53.30
N LYS A 2 1.43 -11.04 -53.49
CA LYS A 2 2.47 -11.20 -52.43
C LYS A 2 2.97 -9.89 -51.78
N SER A 3 3.05 -8.80 -52.57
CA SER A 3 3.47 -7.47 -52.06
C SER A 3 2.44 -6.83 -51.11
N PHE A 4 1.15 -7.09 -51.31
CA PHE A 4 0.06 -6.53 -50.50
C PHE A 4 -0.01 -7.18 -49.10
N LEU A 5 0.27 -8.48 -49.00
CA LEU A 5 0.30 -9.24 -47.74
C LEU A 5 1.49 -8.82 -46.85
N LYS A 6 2.66 -8.55 -47.45
CA LYS A 6 3.88 -8.12 -46.73
C LYS A 6 3.74 -6.75 -46.07
N ASN A 7 2.93 -5.87 -46.63
CA ASN A 7 2.63 -4.55 -46.05
C ASN A 7 1.63 -4.61 -44.89
N TYR A 8 0.73 -5.59 -44.89
CA TYR A 8 -0.18 -5.85 -43.75
C TYR A 8 0.57 -6.44 -42.57
N GLU A 9 1.46 -7.41 -42.79
CA GLU A 9 2.30 -7.99 -41.73
C GLU A 9 3.20 -6.96 -41.06
N LYS A 10 3.84 -6.07 -41.84
CA LYS A 10 4.63 -4.96 -41.28
C LYS A 10 3.77 -4.01 -40.45
N LYS A 11 2.60 -3.58 -40.94
CA LYS A 11 1.70 -2.69 -40.18
C LYS A 11 1.18 -3.32 -38.89
N ILE A 12 0.90 -4.62 -38.90
CA ILE A 12 0.53 -5.38 -37.70
C ILE A 12 1.73 -5.45 -36.74
N LEU A 13 2.93 -5.81 -37.20
CA LEU A 13 4.14 -5.83 -36.35
C LEU A 13 4.47 -4.46 -35.74
N THR A 14 4.27 -3.38 -36.50
CA THR A 14 4.56 -2.01 -36.03
C THR A 14 3.52 -1.55 -35.00
N ALA A 15 2.24 -1.91 -35.17
CA ALA A 15 1.20 -1.66 -34.17
C ALA A 15 1.43 -2.48 -32.88
N PHE A 16 1.91 -3.73 -32.99
CA PHE A 16 2.32 -4.55 -31.85
C PHE A 16 3.54 -3.96 -31.11
N LEU A 17 4.53 -3.41 -31.82
CA LEU A 17 5.68 -2.75 -31.22
C LEU A 17 5.27 -1.47 -30.47
N VAL A 18 4.32 -0.69 -31.01
CA VAL A 18 3.79 0.51 -30.35
C VAL A 18 2.95 0.15 -29.11
N ILE A 19 2.14 -0.91 -29.14
CA ILE A 19 1.37 -1.35 -27.97
C ILE A 19 2.28 -1.94 -26.88
N ALA A 20 3.35 -2.66 -27.25
CA ALA A 20 4.33 -3.19 -26.30
C ALA A 20 5.26 -2.12 -25.70
N ILE A 21 5.54 -1.03 -26.44
CA ILE A 21 6.36 0.10 -25.95
C ILE A 21 5.57 1.05 -25.04
N VAL A 22 4.23 1.11 -25.15
CA VAL A 22 3.39 1.90 -24.24
C VAL A 22 3.23 1.24 -22.84
N ALA A 23 3.64 -0.02 -22.67
CA ALA A 23 3.63 -0.69 -21.36
C ALA A 23 4.84 -0.37 -20.47
N ILE A 24 5.75 0.51 -20.90
CA ILE A 24 6.93 0.90 -20.13
C ILE A 24 6.64 2.20 -19.39
N GLY A 25 6.23 2.10 -18.12
CA GLY A 25 6.46 3.15 -17.13
C GLY A 25 5.36 4.19 -16.90
N ALA A 26 4.10 3.93 -17.24
CA ALA A 26 3.04 4.66 -16.56
C ALA A 26 3.02 4.19 -15.09
N SER A 27 3.58 5.00 -14.19
CA SER A 27 3.28 4.91 -12.76
C SER A 27 1.75 4.94 -12.63
N GLN A 28 1.14 3.80 -12.36
CA GLN A 28 -0.30 3.73 -12.18
C GLN A 28 -0.62 4.49 -10.90
N ALA A 29 -1.53 5.46 -11.00
CA ALA A 29 -1.97 6.24 -9.85
C ALA A 29 -2.41 5.28 -8.75
N THR A 30 -1.74 5.36 -7.60
CA THR A 30 -2.07 4.55 -6.44
C THR A 30 -3.40 4.99 -5.83
N ILE A 31 -4.08 4.07 -5.15
CA ILE A 31 -5.32 4.37 -4.42
C ILE A 31 -5.13 5.40 -3.30
N LEU A 32 -3.88 5.67 -2.88
CA LEU A 32 -3.58 6.69 -1.87
C LEU A 32 -3.59 8.12 -2.43
N GLY A 33 -3.69 8.30 -3.75
CA GLY A 33 -3.66 9.63 -4.36
C GLY A 33 -2.41 10.42 -3.96
N THR A 34 -2.60 11.67 -3.56
CA THR A 34 -1.54 12.58 -3.06
C THR A 34 -0.97 12.15 -1.72
N ALA A 35 -1.70 11.35 -0.92
CA ALA A 35 -1.18 10.82 0.33
C ALA A 35 -0.06 9.78 0.14
N ALA A 36 0.18 9.33 -1.11
CA ALA A 36 1.30 8.47 -1.44
C ALA A 36 2.66 9.14 -1.15
N ASP A 37 2.77 10.47 -1.26
CA ASP A 37 4.03 11.17 -1.04
C ASP A 37 4.38 11.30 0.46
N TYR A 38 3.39 11.08 1.33
CA TYR A 38 3.54 11.15 2.78
C TYR A 38 3.98 9.81 3.36
N ALA A 39 5.00 9.82 4.20
CA ALA A 39 5.32 8.70 5.08
C ALA A 39 4.51 8.77 6.39
N VAL A 40 4.21 10.00 6.84
CA VAL A 40 3.43 10.25 8.06
C VAL A 40 2.42 11.37 7.78
N LEU A 41 1.15 11.11 8.07
CA LEU A 41 0.08 12.11 7.96
C LEU A 41 -0.87 12.00 9.16
N GLY A 42 -0.93 13.06 9.97
CA GLY A 42 -1.87 13.18 11.07
C GLY A 42 -3.04 14.11 10.77
N SER A 43 -4.12 14.02 11.53
CA SER A 43 -5.26 14.93 11.40
C SER A 43 -5.18 16.07 12.41
N SER A 44 -5.13 15.72 13.69
CA SER A 44 -5.08 16.69 14.80
C SER A 44 -3.67 17.23 15.10
N THR A 45 -2.67 16.34 15.14
CA THR A 45 -1.26 16.67 15.40
C THR A 45 -0.37 15.51 14.94
N VAL A 46 0.90 15.82 14.66
CA VAL A 46 1.98 14.81 14.66
C VAL A 46 2.98 15.15 15.75
N THR A 47 3.34 14.16 16.56
CA THR A 47 4.27 14.33 17.70
C THR A 47 5.35 13.27 17.65
N ASN A 48 6.60 13.67 17.82
CA ASN A 48 7.75 12.79 17.89
C ASN A 48 8.53 12.92 19.21
N THR A 49 9.01 11.79 19.72
CA THR A 49 10.05 11.72 20.76
C THR A 49 11.28 11.00 20.21
N GLY A 50 12.48 11.42 20.61
CA GLY A 50 13.70 10.74 20.19
C GLY A 50 14.04 10.87 18.70
N SER A 51 15.05 10.12 18.27
CA SER A 51 15.70 10.28 16.97
C SER A 51 14.98 9.53 15.84
N THR A 52 13.74 9.93 15.55
CA THR A 52 12.99 9.38 14.42
C THR A 52 13.55 9.87 13.08
N VAL A 53 13.56 9.01 12.07
CA VAL A 53 13.91 9.36 10.68
C VAL A 53 12.75 9.01 9.75
N ILE A 54 12.25 10.01 9.04
CA ILE A 54 11.19 9.87 8.04
C ILE A 54 11.79 10.02 6.64
N TYR A 55 11.48 9.09 5.75
CA TYR A 55 11.76 9.16 4.31
C TYR A 55 10.43 9.29 3.56
N GLY A 56 10.19 10.47 2.99
CA GLY A 56 8.87 10.89 2.50
C GLY A 56 8.35 12.10 3.27
N ASP A 57 7.22 12.65 2.82
CA ASP A 57 6.65 13.86 3.39
C ASP A 57 6.01 13.60 4.76
N LEU A 58 5.97 14.64 5.57
CA LEU A 58 5.36 14.65 6.91
C LEU A 58 4.25 15.70 6.94
N GLY A 59 3.01 15.30 7.23
CA GLY A 59 1.84 16.15 7.14
C GLY A 59 0.98 16.19 8.39
N VAL A 60 0.29 17.31 8.59
CA VAL A 60 -0.88 17.42 9.48
C VAL A 60 -1.96 18.30 8.85
N SER A 61 -3.22 17.86 8.90
CA SER A 61 -4.39 18.69 8.51
C SER A 61 -5.70 18.05 9.03
N PRO A 62 -6.67 18.79 9.57
CA PRO A 62 -6.75 20.26 9.66
C PRO A 62 -5.96 20.85 10.84
N GLY A 63 -5.35 20.01 11.68
CA GLY A 63 -4.40 20.45 12.68
C GLY A 63 -3.19 21.13 12.04
N LEU A 64 -2.45 21.89 12.85
CA LEU A 64 -1.31 22.69 12.40
C LEU A 64 0.00 22.31 13.12
N ALA A 65 -0.05 21.38 14.07
CA ALA A 65 1.06 21.09 14.95
C ALA A 65 1.84 19.84 14.50
N ILE A 66 3.11 20.06 14.21
CA ILE A 66 4.15 19.03 14.08
C ILE A 66 5.20 19.34 15.15
N THR A 67 5.44 18.43 16.09
CA THR A 67 6.39 18.63 17.20
C THR A 67 7.38 17.49 17.31
N GLY A 68 8.58 17.77 17.84
CA GLY A 68 9.65 16.77 18.00
C GLY A 68 10.58 16.60 16.79
N PHE A 69 10.56 17.54 15.85
CA PHE A 69 11.48 17.63 14.70
C PHE A 69 12.16 19.00 14.73
N PRO A 70 13.34 19.16 15.38
CA PRO A 70 14.25 18.13 15.94
C PRO A 70 13.84 17.54 17.32
N PRO A 71 14.45 16.41 17.78
CA PRO A 71 15.59 15.69 17.17
C PRO A 71 15.22 14.74 16.02
N GLY A 72 13.93 14.53 15.75
CA GLY A 72 13.51 13.81 14.56
C GLY A 72 13.99 14.50 13.29
N ILE A 73 14.20 13.72 12.23
CA ILE A 73 14.65 14.17 10.91
C ILE A 73 13.60 13.78 9.88
N VAL A 74 13.28 14.72 8.98
CA VAL A 74 12.41 14.48 7.83
C VAL A 74 13.24 14.62 6.56
N ASN A 75 13.37 13.53 5.80
CA ASN A 75 13.95 13.49 4.45
C ASN A 75 12.81 13.60 3.43
N GLY A 76 12.15 14.74 3.44
CA GLY A 76 10.96 15.09 2.67
C GLY A 76 10.53 16.51 3.03
N THR A 77 9.31 16.88 2.69
CA THR A 77 8.72 18.19 3.01
C THR A 77 7.78 18.06 4.21
N MET A 78 7.77 19.08 5.08
CA MET A 78 6.79 19.18 6.16
C MET A 78 5.62 20.07 5.72
N HIS A 79 4.41 19.56 5.83
CA HIS A 79 3.16 20.22 5.47
C HIS A 79 2.26 20.38 6.69
N ALA A 80 1.97 21.62 7.09
CA ALA A 80 1.19 21.91 8.30
C ALA A 80 -0.06 22.74 7.96
N GLY A 81 -1.17 22.05 7.70
CA GLY A 81 -2.46 22.65 7.35
C GLY A 81 -2.51 23.35 5.99
N ASP A 82 -1.56 23.06 5.10
CA ASP A 82 -1.55 23.62 3.74
C ASP A 82 -2.45 22.83 2.79
N ALA A 83 -2.52 23.30 1.53
CA ALA A 83 -3.36 22.69 0.51
C ALA A 83 -2.96 21.24 0.22
N ASP A 84 -1.68 20.90 0.27
CA ASP A 84 -1.19 19.56 -0.03
C ASP A 84 -1.59 18.58 1.07
N ALA A 85 -1.44 18.96 2.35
CA ALA A 85 -1.89 18.14 3.47
C ALA A 85 -3.44 18.01 3.52
N ILE A 86 -4.18 19.04 3.12
CA ILE A 86 -5.64 18.99 3.00
C ILE A 86 -6.07 17.99 1.92
N LEU A 87 -5.44 18.03 0.74
CA LEU A 87 -5.73 17.08 -0.34
C LEU A 87 -5.37 15.65 0.06
N ALA A 88 -4.21 15.46 0.70
CA ALA A 88 -3.79 14.16 1.19
C ALA A 88 -4.80 13.56 2.20
N GLN A 89 -5.36 14.38 3.10
CA GLN A 89 -6.42 13.94 4.03
C GLN A 89 -7.72 13.51 3.32
N SER A 90 -8.08 14.22 2.25
CA SER A 90 -9.23 13.83 1.41
C SER A 90 -8.97 12.49 0.71
N ASP A 91 -7.78 12.30 0.15
CA ASP A 91 -7.41 11.09 -0.59
C ASP A 91 -7.32 9.86 0.33
N ILE A 92 -6.79 9.98 1.55
CA ILE A 92 -6.83 8.86 2.52
C ILE A 92 -8.25 8.51 2.94
N THR A 93 -9.16 9.48 3.01
CA THR A 93 -10.58 9.23 3.29
C THR A 93 -11.22 8.43 2.17
N ALA A 94 -10.96 8.80 0.92
CA ALA A 94 -11.43 8.06 -0.25
C ALA A 94 -10.85 6.63 -0.30
N ALA A 95 -9.54 6.50 -0.06
CA ALA A 95 -8.85 5.21 -0.01
C ALA A 95 -9.42 4.30 1.08
N TYR A 96 -9.59 4.82 2.31
CA TYR A 96 -10.15 4.09 3.43
C TYR A 96 -11.55 3.57 3.10
N ASN A 97 -12.44 4.44 2.61
CA ASN A 97 -13.80 4.06 2.23
C ASN A 97 -13.81 2.98 1.13
N GLY A 98 -12.97 3.11 0.11
CA GLY A 98 -12.84 2.10 -0.94
C GLY A 98 -12.35 0.76 -0.39
N LEU A 99 -11.32 0.77 0.45
CA LEU A 99 -10.73 -0.43 1.06
C LEU A 99 -11.73 -1.16 1.96
N THR A 100 -12.50 -0.44 2.78
CA THR A 100 -13.50 -1.05 3.68
C THR A 100 -14.71 -1.65 2.93
N ASN A 101 -14.94 -1.24 1.68
CA ASN A 101 -16.04 -1.76 0.85
C ASN A 101 -15.61 -2.93 -0.03
N MET A 102 -14.33 -3.30 -0.05
CA MET A 102 -13.89 -4.47 -0.82
C MET A 102 -14.51 -5.76 -0.25
N PRO A 103 -14.97 -6.70 -1.10
CA PRO A 103 -15.48 -7.99 -0.64
C PRO A 103 -14.41 -8.77 0.12
N ALA A 104 -14.72 -9.21 1.35
CA ALA A 104 -13.80 -9.98 2.16
C ALA A 104 -13.54 -11.38 1.56
N THR A 105 -12.27 -11.77 1.50
CA THR A 105 -11.83 -13.13 1.16
C THR A 105 -11.98 -14.07 2.36
N GLN A 106 -11.63 -13.59 3.56
CA GLN A 106 -11.70 -14.38 4.79
C GLN A 106 -11.95 -13.49 6.01
N ASN A 107 -12.79 -13.96 6.95
CA ASN A 107 -12.92 -13.36 8.27
C ASN A 107 -11.93 -14.06 9.23
N LEU A 108 -11.06 -13.29 9.88
CA LEU A 108 -10.03 -13.73 10.82
C LEU A 108 -10.30 -13.26 12.26
N SER A 109 -11.52 -12.85 12.58
CA SER A 109 -11.90 -12.39 13.92
C SER A 109 -11.51 -13.39 15.01
N GLY A 110 -10.86 -12.88 16.06
CA GLY A 110 -10.35 -13.70 17.16
C GLY A 110 -9.08 -14.51 16.85
N THR A 111 -8.52 -14.39 15.65
CA THR A 111 -7.27 -15.02 15.26
C THR A 111 -6.12 -14.01 15.34
N ASP A 112 -5.01 -14.38 15.98
CA ASP A 112 -3.76 -13.60 15.93
C ASP A 112 -3.11 -13.77 14.55
N LEU A 113 -2.62 -12.68 13.97
CA LEU A 113 -1.94 -12.67 12.67
C LEU A 113 -0.56 -13.34 12.71
N GLY A 114 0.02 -13.46 13.90
CA GLY A 114 1.30 -14.08 14.14
C GLY A 114 1.32 -15.56 13.76
N GLY A 115 2.34 -15.96 13.02
CA GLY A 115 2.53 -17.31 12.50
C GLY A 115 1.71 -17.63 11.24
N LEU A 116 0.81 -16.73 10.81
CA LEU A 116 0.05 -16.94 9.59
C LEU A 116 0.92 -16.69 8.34
N THR A 117 0.59 -17.43 7.29
CA THR A 117 1.04 -17.14 5.93
C THR A 117 -0.20 -16.90 5.08
N LEU A 118 -0.36 -15.66 4.63
CA LEU A 118 -1.56 -15.19 3.93
C LEU A 118 -1.21 -14.93 2.47
N ILE A 119 -1.99 -15.51 1.56
CA ILE A 119 -1.92 -15.20 0.13
C ILE A 119 -2.64 -13.89 -0.16
N SER A 120 -2.53 -13.36 -1.38
CA SER A 120 -3.20 -12.11 -1.75
C SER A 120 -4.72 -12.19 -1.53
N GLY A 121 -5.30 -11.16 -0.91
CA GLY A 121 -6.72 -11.11 -0.60
C GLY A 121 -7.11 -10.03 0.41
N VAL A 122 -8.40 -10.04 0.78
CA VAL A 122 -9.02 -9.14 1.75
C VAL A 122 -9.34 -9.92 3.02
N TYR A 123 -8.72 -9.54 4.13
CA TYR A 123 -8.86 -10.18 5.43
C TYR A 123 -9.61 -9.26 6.39
N TYR A 124 -10.76 -9.74 6.87
CA TYR A 124 -11.68 -8.94 7.67
C TYR A 124 -11.66 -9.35 9.15
N PHE A 125 -11.81 -8.38 10.05
CA PHE A 125 -11.98 -8.54 11.49
C PHE A 125 -13.17 -7.72 11.96
N ASP A 126 -14.15 -8.37 12.60
CA ASP A 126 -15.33 -7.74 13.20
C ASP A 126 -14.95 -6.76 14.32
N THR A 127 -13.82 -7.00 15.00
CA THR A 127 -13.34 -6.23 16.15
C THR A 127 -11.87 -5.84 15.98
N SER A 128 -11.01 -6.17 16.95
CA SER A 128 -9.58 -5.87 16.90
C SER A 128 -8.78 -6.94 16.18
N ALA A 129 -7.69 -6.56 15.54
CA ALA A 129 -6.65 -7.47 15.07
C ALA A 129 -5.41 -7.36 15.98
N GLN A 130 -4.76 -8.50 16.20
CA GLN A 130 -3.52 -8.62 16.95
C GLN A 130 -2.45 -9.22 16.07
N LEU A 131 -1.21 -8.75 16.23
CA LEU A 131 -0.04 -9.38 15.63
C LEU A 131 0.98 -9.67 16.74
N THR A 132 1.20 -10.95 17.00
CA THR A 132 2.22 -11.45 17.92
C THR A 132 3.16 -12.39 17.20
N GLY A 133 4.35 -11.90 16.83
CA GLY A 133 5.33 -12.66 16.05
C GLY A 133 5.28 -12.33 14.56
N ILE A 134 5.55 -13.32 13.70
CA ILE A 134 5.78 -13.07 12.25
C ILE A 134 4.51 -13.35 11.45
N LEU A 135 4.02 -12.34 10.73
CA LEU A 135 3.03 -12.50 9.66
C LEU A 135 3.75 -12.57 8.31
N LYS A 136 3.48 -13.60 7.51
CA LYS A 136 4.02 -13.74 6.15
C LYS A 136 2.94 -13.43 5.12
N LEU A 137 3.28 -12.58 4.16
CA LEU A 137 2.47 -12.24 3.00
C LEU A 137 3.09 -12.95 1.79
N ASP A 138 2.44 -14.01 1.31
CA ASP A 138 2.96 -14.85 0.23
C ASP A 138 2.39 -14.41 -1.12
N ALA A 139 3.20 -13.73 -1.93
CA ALA A 139 2.79 -13.28 -3.26
C ALA A 139 2.71 -14.44 -4.27
N GLN A 140 3.17 -15.65 -3.93
CA GLN A 140 3.14 -16.84 -4.78
C GLN A 140 3.80 -16.66 -6.17
N GLY A 141 4.75 -15.74 -6.28
CA GLY A 141 5.41 -15.36 -7.54
C GLY A 141 4.60 -14.39 -8.41
N ASN A 142 3.49 -13.85 -7.91
CA ASN A 142 2.62 -12.97 -8.67
C ASN A 142 3.02 -11.50 -8.53
N ASN A 143 2.94 -10.78 -9.65
CA ASN A 143 2.99 -9.32 -9.68
C ASN A 143 1.61 -8.76 -9.30
N ASN A 144 1.52 -7.51 -8.87
CA ASN A 144 0.28 -6.85 -8.42
C ASN A 144 -0.43 -7.59 -7.27
N ALA A 145 0.27 -8.44 -6.51
CA ALA A 145 -0.30 -9.07 -5.32
C ALA A 145 -0.68 -7.98 -4.29
N TYR A 146 -1.82 -8.17 -3.64
CA TYR A 146 -2.34 -7.22 -2.67
C TYR A 146 -2.85 -7.89 -1.39
N TRP A 147 -2.76 -7.17 -0.28
CA TRP A 147 -3.36 -7.53 1.00
C TRP A 147 -4.11 -6.34 1.57
N VAL A 148 -5.37 -6.57 1.92
CA VAL A 148 -6.19 -5.58 2.62
C VAL A 148 -6.64 -6.16 3.93
N PHE A 149 -6.26 -5.53 5.03
CA PHE A 149 -6.75 -5.86 6.37
C PHE A 149 -7.84 -4.86 6.75
N GLN A 150 -9.09 -5.31 6.76
CA GLN A 150 -10.25 -4.54 7.18
C GLN A 150 -10.51 -4.83 8.66
N ILE A 151 -10.25 -3.87 9.54
CA ILE A 151 -10.28 -4.09 11.00
C ILE A 151 -11.35 -3.20 11.60
N GLY A 152 -12.38 -3.79 12.20
CA GLY A 152 -13.53 -3.05 12.75
C GLY A 152 -13.18 -2.10 13.90
N SER A 153 -12.11 -2.40 14.65
CA SER A 153 -11.66 -1.60 15.79
C SER A 153 -10.15 -1.33 15.77
N THR A 154 -9.38 -1.84 16.72
CA THR A 154 -7.95 -1.53 16.88
C THR A 154 -7.06 -2.55 16.17
N LEU A 155 -5.90 -2.08 15.69
CA LEU A 155 -4.77 -2.93 15.32
C LEU A 155 -3.69 -2.75 16.38
N THR A 156 -3.21 -3.83 16.99
CA THR A 156 -2.03 -3.74 17.87
C THR A 156 -1.02 -4.82 17.56
N THR A 157 0.26 -4.45 17.54
CA THR A 157 1.37 -5.40 17.46
C THR A 157 2.01 -5.54 18.84
N SER A 158 2.20 -6.78 19.28
CA SER A 158 2.81 -7.03 20.58
C SER A 158 4.34 -6.97 20.47
N PRO A 159 5.05 -6.31 21.39
CA PRO A 159 6.46 -6.55 21.58
C PRO A 159 6.60 -7.95 22.23
N ASP A 160 6.64 -9.02 21.43
CA ASP A 160 6.92 -10.34 22.02
C ASP A 160 8.36 -10.35 22.59
N SER A 161 8.46 -10.85 23.82
CA SER A 161 9.68 -10.97 24.61
C SER A 161 10.73 -11.92 24.02
N THR A 162 10.33 -12.78 23.07
CA THR A 162 11.22 -13.73 22.40
C THR A 162 11.62 -13.33 20.99
N LEU A 163 10.72 -12.73 20.20
CA LEU A 163 10.98 -12.14 18.89
C LEU A 163 10.06 -10.94 18.67
N HIS A 164 10.57 -9.79 18.21
CA HIS A 164 9.68 -8.68 17.85
C HIS A 164 8.69 -9.10 16.76
N SER A 165 7.47 -8.55 16.82
CA SER A 165 6.48 -8.77 15.76
C SER A 165 6.99 -8.24 14.42
N SER A 166 6.69 -8.94 13.32
CA SER A 166 7.08 -8.49 11.99
C SER A 166 6.08 -8.88 10.90
N VAL A 167 6.06 -8.09 9.83
CA VAL A 167 5.33 -8.39 8.60
C VAL A 167 6.35 -8.62 7.48
N GLN A 168 6.26 -9.74 6.77
CA GLN A 168 7.26 -10.14 5.78
C GLN A 168 6.61 -10.49 4.45
N LEU A 169 7.00 -9.81 3.37
CA LEU A 169 6.69 -10.23 2.01
C LEU A 169 7.60 -11.41 1.61
N ILE A 170 7.00 -12.50 1.16
CA ILE A 170 7.72 -13.68 0.64
C ILE A 170 7.26 -14.02 -0.77
N ASN A 171 8.11 -14.73 -1.50
CA ASN A 171 7.86 -15.22 -2.86
C ASN A 171 7.32 -14.12 -3.79
N ALA A 172 7.92 -12.94 -3.77
CA ALA A 172 7.53 -11.82 -4.61
C ALA A 172 7.61 -12.18 -6.11
N GLY A 173 6.83 -11.46 -6.92
CA GLY A 173 6.84 -11.64 -8.37
C GLY A 173 8.12 -11.17 -9.07
N SER A 174 8.08 -11.14 -10.40
CA SER A 174 9.25 -10.89 -11.26
C SER A 174 9.89 -9.50 -11.10
N ASN A 175 9.20 -8.58 -10.44
CA ASN A 175 9.65 -7.23 -10.14
C ASN A 175 10.08 -7.03 -8.67
N ASN A 176 10.34 -8.12 -7.94
CA ASN A 176 10.69 -8.11 -6.52
C ASN A 176 9.62 -7.46 -5.62
N GLY A 177 8.36 -7.45 -6.06
CA GLY A 177 7.22 -6.93 -5.31
C GLY A 177 7.05 -5.42 -5.40
N SER A 178 7.66 -4.76 -6.39
CA SER A 178 7.60 -3.30 -6.52
C SER A 178 6.18 -2.76 -6.78
N ASP A 179 5.27 -3.62 -7.22
CA ASP A 179 3.86 -3.33 -7.44
C ASP A 179 2.93 -4.02 -6.42
N VAL A 180 3.48 -4.50 -5.30
CA VAL A 180 2.67 -5.09 -4.22
C VAL A 180 1.90 -4.01 -3.47
N GLY A 181 0.67 -4.34 -3.06
CA GLY A 181 -0.17 -3.53 -2.17
C GLY A 181 -0.30 -4.14 -0.79
N VAL A 182 -0.02 -3.41 0.28
CA VAL A 182 -0.34 -3.85 1.66
C VAL A 182 -1.03 -2.69 2.36
N PHE A 183 -2.30 -2.89 2.73
CA PHE A 183 -3.16 -1.86 3.29
C PHE A 183 -3.84 -2.33 4.56
N TRP A 184 -3.81 -1.50 5.60
CA TRP A 184 -4.42 -1.74 6.90
C TRP A 184 -5.49 -0.68 7.15
N ALA A 185 -6.75 -0.99 6.83
CA ALA A 185 -7.89 -0.13 7.10
C ALA A 185 -8.38 -0.37 8.53
N VAL A 186 -7.99 0.52 9.45
CA VAL A 186 -8.23 0.36 10.90
C VAL A 186 -9.40 1.25 11.33
N GLY A 187 -10.46 0.63 11.84
CA GLY A 187 -11.73 1.27 12.25
C GLY A 187 -11.62 2.21 13.44
N SER A 188 -10.53 2.16 14.18
CA SER A 188 -10.21 3.12 15.23
C SER A 188 -8.74 3.49 15.17
N SER A 189 -7.93 3.00 16.11
CA SER A 189 -6.52 3.34 16.23
C SER A 189 -5.61 2.14 15.99
N ALA A 190 -4.42 2.41 15.46
CA ALA A 190 -3.34 1.45 15.34
C ALA A 190 -2.26 1.74 16.39
N THR A 191 -1.74 0.71 17.06
CA THR A 191 -0.60 0.81 17.97
C THR A 191 0.45 -0.22 17.57
N ILE A 192 1.54 0.27 16.98
CA ILE A 192 2.68 -0.55 16.61
C ILE A 192 3.59 -0.64 17.84
N GLY A 193 3.70 -1.82 18.41
CA GLY A 193 4.48 -2.12 19.61
C GLY A 193 5.99 -1.91 19.41
N VAL A 194 6.69 -1.73 20.53
CA VAL A 194 8.14 -1.48 20.59
C VAL A 194 8.91 -2.49 19.73
N GLY A 195 9.84 -1.98 18.92
CA GLY A 195 10.74 -2.80 18.10
C GLY A 195 10.09 -3.59 16.95
N THR A 196 8.79 -3.44 16.70
CA THR A 196 8.09 -4.13 15.59
C THR A 196 8.70 -3.73 14.24
N GLU A 197 8.91 -4.71 13.36
CA GLU A 197 9.26 -4.50 11.94
C GLU A 197 7.98 -4.59 11.10
N PHE A 198 7.28 -3.47 10.97
CA PHE A 198 5.97 -3.42 10.33
C PHE A 198 6.09 -3.08 8.84
N GLU A 199 5.11 -3.52 8.05
CA GLU A 199 5.07 -3.24 6.62
C GLU A 199 3.67 -2.88 6.15
N GLY A 200 3.59 -2.00 5.15
CA GLY A 200 2.36 -1.57 4.52
C GLY A 200 1.80 -0.24 5.04
N ASN A 201 0.67 0.13 4.48
CA ASN A 201 0.03 1.43 4.65
C ASN A 201 -1.04 1.37 5.72
N ILE A 202 -0.83 2.01 6.85
CA ILE A 202 -1.81 2.12 7.93
C ILE A 202 -2.72 3.30 7.62
N LEU A 203 -4.01 3.03 7.44
CA LEU A 203 -5.08 4.01 7.32
C LEU A 203 -6.00 3.86 8.53
N ALA A 204 -5.69 4.57 9.61
CA ALA A 204 -6.47 4.55 10.83
C ALA A 204 -7.52 5.65 10.83
N LEU A 205 -8.75 5.32 11.23
CA LEU A 205 -9.83 6.29 11.35
C LEU A 205 -9.52 7.33 12.44
N ALA A 206 -8.98 6.88 13.58
CA ALA A 206 -8.60 7.72 14.70
C ALA A 206 -7.10 8.02 14.69
N SER A 207 -6.29 7.32 15.49
CA SER A 207 -4.87 7.64 15.70
C SER A 207 -3.93 6.51 15.28
N VAL A 208 -2.68 6.85 15.01
CA VAL A 208 -1.59 5.88 14.84
C VAL A 208 -0.51 6.17 15.89
N THR A 209 -0.14 5.17 16.67
CA THR A 209 0.98 5.23 17.60
C THR A 209 2.04 4.25 17.16
N VAL A 210 3.25 4.73 16.90
CA VAL A 210 4.42 3.92 16.57
C VAL A 210 5.38 4.02 17.74
N ASN A 211 5.44 2.97 18.57
CA ASN A 211 6.22 3.00 19.80
C ASN A 211 7.73 2.88 19.53
N THR A 212 8.51 3.08 20.59
CA THR A 212 9.98 3.17 20.56
C THR A 212 10.63 2.13 19.66
N GLY A 213 11.42 2.58 18.69
CA GLY A 213 12.27 1.69 17.88
C GLY A 213 11.54 0.81 16.87
N ALA A 214 10.20 0.89 16.77
CA ALA A 214 9.47 0.23 15.70
C ALA A 214 9.81 0.87 14.34
N THR A 215 9.73 0.08 13.27
CA THR A 215 10.04 0.52 11.91
C THR A 215 8.90 0.21 10.96
N ILE A 216 8.75 1.07 9.94
CA ILE A 216 7.87 0.88 8.79
C ILE A 216 8.73 1.15 7.55
N TRP A 217 9.43 0.13 7.05
CA TRP A 217 10.37 0.33 5.94
C TRP A 217 9.71 0.45 4.58
N ASN A 218 8.51 -0.12 4.43
CA ASN A 218 7.74 -0.09 3.19
C ASN A 218 6.29 0.26 3.50
N GLY A 219 6.02 1.52 3.82
CA GLY A 219 4.68 1.88 4.25
C GLY A 219 4.52 3.28 4.79
N ARG A 220 3.39 3.49 5.48
CA ARG A 220 2.93 4.80 5.94
C ARG A 220 2.16 4.69 7.25
N ALA A 221 2.21 5.76 8.04
CA ALA A 221 1.35 5.95 9.21
C ALA A 221 0.38 7.12 8.95
N LEU A 222 -0.88 6.79 8.60
CA LEU A 222 -1.89 7.76 8.19
C LEU A 222 -3.09 7.73 9.15
N ALA A 223 -3.41 8.87 9.75
CA ALA A 223 -4.50 9.05 10.71
C ALA A 223 -5.52 10.09 10.21
N GLN A 224 -6.78 9.67 10.05
CA GLN A 224 -7.84 10.49 9.43
C GLN A 224 -8.45 11.55 10.37
N THR A 225 -8.58 11.25 11.66
CA THR A 225 -9.22 12.18 12.63
C THR A 225 -8.38 12.46 13.87
N GLY A 226 -7.47 11.56 14.21
CA GLY A 226 -6.63 11.63 15.39
C GLY A 226 -5.21 12.08 15.11
N ALA A 227 -4.29 11.65 15.96
CA ALA A 227 -2.89 12.05 15.93
C ALA A 227 -2.00 10.93 15.38
N VAL A 228 -0.81 11.29 14.91
CA VAL A 228 0.29 10.33 14.79
C VAL A 228 1.33 10.61 15.88
N THR A 229 1.65 9.59 16.67
CA THR A 229 2.67 9.67 17.73
C THR A 229 3.81 8.71 17.43
N LEU A 230 5.04 9.23 17.43
CA LEU A 230 6.26 8.53 17.08
C LEU A 230 7.27 8.57 18.24
N ASP A 231 8.09 7.53 18.35
CA ASP A 231 9.24 7.47 19.24
C ASP A 231 10.39 6.70 18.60
N THR A 232 11.48 7.39 18.26
CA THR A 232 12.74 6.79 17.77
C THR A 232 12.50 5.76 16.65
N ASN A 233 11.72 6.14 15.64
CA ASN A 233 11.29 5.24 14.55
C ASN A 233 12.05 5.46 13.26
N VAL A 234 11.96 4.49 12.34
CA VAL A 234 12.28 4.72 10.92
C VAL A 234 11.05 4.42 10.09
N ILE A 235 10.60 5.38 9.29
CA ILE A 235 9.41 5.25 8.43
C ILE A 235 9.77 5.67 7.01
N SER A 236 9.46 4.85 6.02
CA SER A 236 9.75 5.10 4.61
C SER A 236 8.58 4.74 3.69
N ASN A 237 8.17 5.70 2.87
CA ASN A 237 7.15 5.52 1.83
C ASN A 237 7.72 4.96 0.50
N VAL A 238 9.02 4.64 0.47
CA VAL A 238 9.72 4.00 -0.65
C VAL A 238 10.44 2.77 -0.13
N CYS A 239 10.31 1.67 -0.86
CA CYS A 239 10.94 0.42 -0.52
C CYS A 239 12.44 0.45 -0.88
N PRO A 240 13.36 -0.08 -0.04
CA PRO A 240 14.74 -0.25 -0.46
C PRO A 240 14.83 -1.22 -1.66
N LEU A 241 15.92 -1.10 -2.42
CA LEU A 241 16.24 -2.09 -3.46
C LEU A 241 16.46 -3.48 -2.82
N PRO A 242 16.08 -4.58 -3.49
CA PRO A 242 15.72 -4.67 -4.91
C PRO A 242 14.23 -4.44 -5.22
N ASN A 243 13.38 -4.17 -4.22
CA ASN A 243 11.97 -3.86 -4.43
C ASN A 243 11.82 -2.49 -5.10
N GLY A 244 12.35 -1.42 -4.47
CA GLY A 244 12.34 -0.07 -5.06
C GLY A 244 10.95 0.53 -5.34
N GLY A 245 9.88 -0.11 -4.87
CA GLY A 245 8.49 0.28 -5.10
C GLY A 245 8.01 1.42 -4.19
N PRO A 246 6.79 1.95 -4.42
CA PRO A 246 6.26 3.12 -3.72
C PRO A 246 5.66 2.77 -2.34
N GLY A 247 6.38 2.02 -1.50
CA GLY A 247 5.97 1.71 -0.12
C GLY A 247 4.72 0.86 -0.04
N PHE A 248 4.71 -0.27 -0.75
CA PHE A 248 3.57 -1.20 -0.83
C PHE A 248 2.21 -0.57 -1.19
N SER A 249 2.19 0.34 -2.17
CA SER A 249 0.98 1.05 -2.61
C SER A 249 0.42 0.53 -3.94
N GLY A 250 0.87 -0.63 -4.40
CA GLY A 250 0.46 -1.24 -5.68
C GLY A 250 -0.72 -2.20 -5.54
N GLY A 251 -0.89 -3.09 -6.52
CA GLY A 251 -1.87 -4.18 -6.55
C GLY A 251 -3.34 -3.78 -6.68
N LEU A 252 -3.70 -2.55 -6.31
CA LEU A 252 -5.06 -2.02 -6.32
C LEU A 252 -5.15 -0.69 -7.08
N LYS A 253 -6.33 -0.41 -7.65
CA LYS A 253 -6.67 0.87 -8.29
C LYS A 253 -8.12 1.23 -8.01
N PHE A 254 -8.46 2.51 -8.16
CA PHE A 254 -9.86 2.90 -8.31
C PHE A 254 -10.39 2.42 -9.66
N ASP A 255 -11.65 1.98 -9.67
CA ASP A 255 -12.40 1.72 -10.89
C ASP A 255 -12.81 3.06 -11.56
N THR A 256 -13.45 2.95 -12.72
CA THR A 256 -13.89 4.06 -13.57
C THR A 256 -14.88 4.99 -12.86
N ASP A 257 -15.54 4.53 -11.80
CA ASP A 257 -16.43 5.34 -10.95
C ASP A 257 -15.67 6.25 -9.97
N GLY A 258 -14.35 6.07 -9.82
CA GLY A 258 -13.50 6.84 -8.93
C GLY A 258 -13.71 6.59 -7.43
N THR A 259 -14.49 5.57 -7.05
CA THR A 259 -14.84 5.29 -5.64
C THR A 259 -14.69 3.83 -5.25
N THR A 260 -14.92 2.91 -6.18
CA THR A 260 -14.75 1.47 -5.95
C THR A 260 -13.29 1.10 -6.15
N ILE A 261 -12.71 0.33 -5.23
CA ILE A 261 -11.35 -0.19 -5.38
C ILE A 261 -11.41 -1.61 -5.93
N VAL A 262 -10.63 -1.86 -6.97
CA VAL A 262 -10.55 -3.16 -7.65
C VAL A 262 -9.10 -3.61 -7.79
N PRO A 263 -8.83 -4.94 -7.80
CA PRO A 263 -7.52 -5.47 -8.10
C PRO A 263 -7.01 -5.06 -9.48
N ILE A 264 -5.72 -4.78 -9.58
CA ILE A 264 -5.03 -4.62 -10.86
C ILE A 264 -4.77 -6.03 -11.41
N PRO A 265 -5.26 -6.38 -12.61
CA PRO A 265 -5.02 -7.69 -13.19
C PRO A 265 -3.51 -7.96 -13.36
N GLU A 266 -3.10 -9.21 -13.16
CA GLU A 266 -1.72 -9.61 -13.44
C GLU A 266 -1.38 -9.39 -14.93
N PRO A 267 -0.14 -8.98 -15.25
CA PRO A 267 0.26 -8.73 -16.64
C PRO A 267 0.00 -9.93 -17.58
N ALA A 268 0.09 -11.16 -17.06
CA ALA A 268 -0.18 -12.38 -17.83
C ALA A 268 -1.66 -12.54 -18.21
N THR A 269 -2.60 -12.08 -17.38
CA THR A 269 -4.05 -12.12 -17.66
C THR A 269 -4.39 -11.24 -18.86
N LEU A 270 -3.74 -10.08 -18.98
CA LEU A 270 -3.92 -9.17 -20.12
C LEU A 270 -3.43 -9.79 -21.43
N CYS A 271 -2.29 -10.48 -21.39
CA CYS A 271 -1.76 -11.21 -22.55
C CYS A 271 -2.72 -12.31 -23.02
N LEU A 272 -3.28 -13.10 -22.09
CA LEU A 272 -4.19 -14.20 -22.43
C LEU A 272 -5.51 -13.72 -23.05
N LEU A 273 -6.09 -12.64 -22.54
CA LEU A 273 -7.27 -12.00 -23.13
C LEU A 273 -7.00 -11.50 -24.57
N GLY A 274 -5.81 -10.94 -24.82
CA GLY A 274 -5.39 -10.50 -26.14
C GLY A 274 -5.34 -11.65 -27.17
N PHE A 275 -4.83 -12.82 -26.79
CA PHE A 275 -4.82 -14.00 -27.67
C PHE A 275 -6.22 -14.58 -27.91
N GLY A 276 -7.10 -14.56 -26.90
CA GLY A 276 -8.49 -15.01 -27.02
C GLY A 276 -9.29 -14.22 -28.07
N VAL A 277 -9.19 -12.90 -28.07
CA VAL A 277 -9.85 -12.03 -29.08
C VAL A 277 -9.26 -12.26 -30.47
N LEU A 278 -7.94 -12.49 -30.59
CA LEU A 278 -7.30 -12.81 -31.86
C LEU A 278 -7.81 -14.13 -32.49
N SER A 279 -8.07 -15.13 -31.65
CA SER A 279 -8.60 -16.43 -32.09
C SER A 279 -10.03 -16.33 -32.63
N LEU A 280 -10.84 -15.41 -32.10
CA LEU A 280 -12.19 -15.10 -32.56
C LEU A 280 -12.20 -14.32 -33.88
N VAL A 281 -11.25 -13.39 -34.08
CA VAL A 281 -11.12 -12.63 -35.32
C VAL A 281 -10.62 -13.50 -36.48
N ARG A 282 -9.78 -14.51 -36.22
CA ARG A 282 -9.33 -15.48 -37.24
C ARG A 282 -10.40 -16.48 -37.67
N ARG A 283 -11.47 -16.68 -36.89
CA ARG A 283 -12.54 -17.64 -37.22
C ARG A 283 -13.61 -17.11 -38.18
N LYS A 284 -13.52 -15.84 -38.61
CA LYS A 284 -14.44 -15.18 -39.56
C LYS A 284 -13.86 -14.98 -40.98
N LYS A 285 -12.82 -15.73 -41.37
CA LYS A 285 -12.31 -15.75 -42.76
C LYS A 285 -12.27 -17.17 -43.29
#